data_AF-A0A519IWV8-F1
#
_entry.id   AF-A0A519IWV8-F1
#
_cell.length_a   1.000
_cell.length_b   1.000
_cell.length_c   1.000
_cell.angle_alpha   90.00
_cell.angle_beta   90.00
_cell.angle_gamma   90.00
#
_symmetry.space_group_name_H-M   'P 1'
#
loop_
_entity.id
_entity.type
_entity.pdbx_description
1 polymer ?
#
loop_
_entity_poly.entity_id
_entity_poly.type
_entity_poly.pdbx_seq_one_letter_code
_entity_poly.pdbx_strand_id
1 'polypeptide(L)'
;MSPLIMLYPSDRTPSPDAFAAAARDVVSDCDAAWLGEEGDYDLRLNDGTEIVFDILESESGAYLQLDEAREAAIDLTYAVAERTACFVSINTMGQGGSISSGTAPTCALPSTGAVLAENEGGHAAPVLVADRAAFGDWFRVVMIEIARDRPVSLPPRPKRSLFQRLSDALFGKEM
;
A
#
# COMPACT_ATOMS: atom_id res chain seq x y z
N MET A 1 1.79 -11.10 1.41
CA MET A 1 0.81 -10.03 1.10
C MET A 1 1.57 -8.73 1.19
N SER A 2 1.87 -8.10 0.06
CA SER A 2 2.50 -6.79 0.05
C SER A 2 1.41 -5.72 0.22
N PRO A 3 1.62 -4.72 1.07
CA PRO A 3 0.76 -3.57 1.21
C PRO A 3 0.56 -2.87 -0.13
N LEU A 4 -0.68 -2.49 -0.39
CA LEU A 4 -1.10 -1.74 -1.57
C LEU A 4 -1.61 -0.38 -1.11
N ILE A 5 -0.92 0.68 -1.49
CA ILE A 5 -1.27 2.04 -1.15
C ILE A 5 -2.14 2.54 -2.31
N MET A 6 -3.39 2.88 -2.03
CA MET A 6 -4.34 3.40 -3.02
C MET A 6 -4.50 4.90 -2.85
N LEU A 7 -4.36 5.62 -3.95
CA LEU A 7 -4.70 7.03 -4.10
C LEU A 7 -6.03 7.10 -4.82
N TYR A 8 -7.10 7.41 -4.10
CA TYR A 8 -8.46 7.45 -4.66
C TYR A 8 -9.04 8.86 -4.61
N PRO A 9 -9.93 9.21 -5.57
CA PRO A 9 -10.33 10.59 -5.80
C PRO A 9 -11.25 11.15 -4.71
N SER A 10 -11.10 12.45 -4.46
CA SER A 10 -12.09 13.31 -3.80
C SER A 10 -12.83 14.18 -4.83
N ASP A 11 -13.81 14.95 -4.39
CA ASP A 11 -14.50 15.96 -5.22
C ASP A 11 -13.58 17.11 -5.71
N ARG A 12 -12.34 17.18 -5.23
CA ARG A 12 -11.31 18.14 -5.67
C ARG A 12 -10.25 17.53 -6.56
N THR A 13 -10.26 16.20 -6.73
CA THR A 13 -9.25 15.53 -7.55
C THR A 13 -9.42 15.95 -9.02
N PRO A 14 -8.32 16.29 -9.73
CA PRO A 14 -8.39 16.71 -11.12
C PRO A 14 -8.87 15.59 -12.05
N SER A 15 -9.20 15.94 -13.29
CA SER A 15 -9.55 14.96 -14.34
C SER A 15 -8.39 13.96 -14.57
N PRO A 16 -8.66 12.75 -15.09
CA PRO A 16 -7.64 11.70 -15.23
C PRO A 16 -6.34 12.17 -15.92
N ASP A 17 -6.44 12.88 -17.05
CA ASP A 17 -5.26 13.40 -17.75
C ASP A 17 -4.42 14.37 -16.89
N ALA A 18 -5.08 15.23 -16.12
CA ALA A 18 -4.43 16.21 -15.26
C ALA A 18 -3.90 15.58 -13.97
N PHE A 19 -4.58 14.55 -13.45
CA PHE A 19 -4.07 13.70 -12.38
C PHE A 19 -2.77 13.00 -12.81
N ALA A 20 -2.78 12.36 -13.98
CA ALA A 20 -1.64 11.62 -14.49
C ALA A 20 -0.44 12.53 -14.77
N ALA A 21 -0.67 13.72 -15.33
CA ALA A 21 0.37 14.73 -15.50
C ALA A 21 0.95 15.17 -14.14
N ALA A 22 0.09 15.51 -13.16
CA ALA A 22 0.53 15.94 -11.85
C ALA A 22 1.33 14.85 -11.09
N ALA A 23 0.93 13.58 -11.22
CA ALA A 23 1.65 12.46 -10.62
C ALA A 23 3.04 12.27 -11.25
N ARG A 24 3.16 12.40 -12.58
CA ARG A 24 4.45 12.33 -13.30
C ARG A 24 5.37 13.52 -12.94
N ASP A 25 4.81 14.71 -12.77
CA ASP A 25 5.54 15.88 -12.29
C ASP A 25 6.08 15.64 -10.87
N VAL A 26 5.27 15.07 -9.98
CA VAL A 26 5.71 14.71 -8.62
C VAL A 26 6.84 13.66 -8.64
N VAL A 27 6.73 12.63 -9.48
CA VAL A 27 7.81 11.63 -9.64
C VAL A 27 9.13 12.32 -9.99
N SER A 28 9.08 13.28 -10.90
CA SER A 28 10.25 14.07 -11.31
C SER A 28 10.77 14.96 -10.17
N ASP A 29 9.88 15.65 -9.46
CA ASP A 29 10.23 16.51 -8.31
C ASP A 29 10.86 15.73 -7.14
N CYS A 30 10.52 14.45 -6.99
CA CYS A 30 11.04 13.55 -5.96
C CYS A 30 12.36 12.86 -6.36
N ASP A 31 12.97 13.24 -7.49
CA ASP A 31 14.16 12.59 -8.05
C ASP A 31 13.98 11.06 -8.25
N ALA A 32 12.75 10.64 -8.56
CA ALA A 32 12.42 9.24 -8.88
C ALA A 32 12.38 9.02 -10.40
N ALA A 33 12.65 7.80 -10.84
CA ALA A 33 12.78 7.46 -12.25
C ALA A 33 12.13 6.12 -12.58
N TRP A 34 11.33 6.10 -13.65
CA TRP A 34 10.78 4.88 -14.23
C TRP A 34 11.91 4.00 -14.77
N LEU A 35 11.81 2.69 -14.53
CA LEU A 35 12.85 1.72 -14.88
C LEU A 35 12.69 1.13 -16.29
N GLY A 36 11.53 1.29 -16.92
CA GLY A 36 11.24 0.77 -18.25
C GLY A 36 10.71 1.80 -19.25
N GLU A 37 10.06 1.28 -20.29
CA GLU A 37 9.41 2.08 -21.32
C GLU A 37 8.13 2.74 -20.80
N GLU A 38 7.56 3.64 -21.60
CA GLU A 38 6.28 4.28 -21.28
C GLU A 38 5.18 3.22 -21.07
N GLY A 39 4.59 3.17 -19.87
CA GLY A 39 3.64 2.14 -19.45
C GLY A 39 4.22 1.05 -18.54
N ASP A 40 5.52 1.10 -18.22
CA ASP A 40 6.09 0.33 -17.11
C ASP A 40 5.69 0.97 -15.76
N TYR A 41 5.40 0.13 -14.78
CA TYR A 41 4.98 0.53 -13.43
C TYR A 41 6.15 0.48 -12.44
N ASP A 42 7.31 -0.05 -12.84
CA ASP A 42 8.47 -0.11 -11.98
C ASP A 42 9.14 1.27 -11.86
N LEU A 43 9.15 1.80 -10.64
CA LEU A 43 9.70 3.10 -10.28
C LEU A 43 10.86 2.93 -9.29
N ARG A 44 12.00 3.55 -9.58
CA ARG A 44 13.11 3.67 -8.65
C ARG A 44 13.11 5.04 -7.99
N LEU A 45 13.11 5.05 -6.67
CA LEU A 45 13.14 6.23 -5.82
C LEU A 45 14.56 6.78 -5.65
N ASN A 46 14.66 7.98 -5.10
CA ASN A 46 15.94 8.69 -4.90
C ASN A 46 16.92 7.97 -3.96
N ASP A 47 16.43 7.11 -3.07
CA ASP A 47 17.23 6.27 -2.16
C ASP A 47 17.63 4.93 -2.79
N GLY A 48 17.25 4.69 -4.05
CA GLY A 48 17.50 3.46 -4.79
C GLY A 48 16.46 2.36 -4.55
N THR A 49 15.43 2.60 -3.73
CA THR A 49 14.33 1.65 -3.56
C THR A 49 13.54 1.51 -4.86
N GLU A 50 13.23 0.28 -5.25
CA GLU A 50 12.36 -0.02 -6.38
C GLU A 50 10.96 -0.39 -5.88
N ILE A 51 9.94 0.23 -6.47
CA ILE A 51 8.53 0.06 -6.11
C ILE A 51 7.70 -0.10 -7.38
N VAL A 52 6.51 -0.68 -7.25
CA VAL A 52 5.48 -0.57 -8.31
C VAL A 52 4.67 0.68 -8.05
N PHE A 53 4.53 1.56 -9.03
CA PHE A 53 3.64 2.70 -9.05
C PHE A 53 2.83 2.70 -10.35
N ASP A 54 1.52 2.54 -10.25
CA ASP A 54 0.64 2.53 -11.42
C ASP A 54 -0.35 3.70 -11.34
N ILE A 55 -0.39 4.50 -12.41
CA ILE A 55 -1.31 5.61 -12.60
C ILE A 55 -2.46 5.08 -13.45
N LEU A 56 -3.67 5.05 -12.88
CA LEU A 56 -4.83 4.50 -13.54
C LEU A 56 -5.32 5.48 -14.61
N GLU A 57 -4.84 5.41 -15.85
CA GLU A 57 -5.04 6.48 -16.85
C GLU A 57 -6.51 6.84 -17.15
N SER A 58 -7.44 5.90 -16.99
CA SER A 58 -8.88 6.16 -17.16
C SER A 58 -9.58 6.68 -15.89
N GLU A 59 -8.86 6.74 -14.76
CA GLU A 59 -9.38 7.09 -13.45
C GLU A 59 -8.52 8.21 -12.83
N SER A 60 -9.10 9.01 -11.95
CA SER A 60 -8.34 10.01 -11.21
C SER A 60 -7.69 9.37 -9.97
N GLY A 61 -6.86 8.34 -10.18
CA GLY A 61 -6.28 7.54 -9.11
C GLY A 61 -5.00 6.81 -9.49
N ALA A 62 -4.35 6.24 -8.48
CA ALA A 62 -3.11 5.49 -8.63
C ALA A 62 -2.92 4.50 -7.49
N TYR A 63 -2.00 3.57 -7.63
CA TYR A 63 -1.58 2.70 -6.53
C TYR A 63 -0.08 2.46 -6.49
N LEU A 64 0.43 2.22 -5.27
CA LEU A 64 1.82 1.83 -5.02
C LEU A 64 1.85 0.46 -4.34
N GLN A 65 2.76 -0.42 -4.74
CA GLN A 65 3.06 -1.64 -3.99
C GLN A 65 4.37 -1.45 -3.22
N LEU A 66 4.28 -1.57 -1.89
CA LEU A 66 5.40 -1.35 -0.98
C LEU A 66 5.52 -2.52 -0.02
N ASP A 67 6.70 -3.11 0.08
CA ASP A 67 6.96 -4.17 1.06
C ASP A 67 7.15 -3.63 2.49
N GLU A 68 7.63 -2.39 2.60
CA GLU A 68 8.00 -1.73 3.84
C GLU A 68 7.82 -0.22 3.74
N ALA A 69 7.64 0.44 4.90
CA ALA A 69 7.50 1.88 4.97
C ALA A 69 8.87 2.56 4.87
N ARG A 70 9.30 2.90 3.64
CA ARG A 70 10.50 3.70 3.36
C ARG A 70 10.16 5.18 3.28
N GLU A 71 11.04 6.05 3.76
CA GLU A 71 10.80 7.50 3.74
C GLU A 71 10.56 8.03 2.33
N ALA A 72 11.36 7.62 1.34
CA ALA A 72 11.19 8.09 -0.04
C ALA A 72 9.81 7.72 -0.62
N ALA A 73 9.27 6.56 -0.26
CA ALA A 73 7.93 6.13 -0.70
C ALA A 73 6.82 6.89 0.02
N ILE A 74 7.01 7.20 1.32
CA ILE A 74 6.10 8.05 2.09
C ILE A 74 6.10 9.47 1.50
N ASP A 75 7.27 10.01 1.17
CA ASP A 75 7.41 11.34 0.54
C ASP A 75 6.71 11.41 -0.80
N LEU A 76 6.95 10.42 -1.68
CA LEU A 76 6.27 10.31 -2.97
C LEU A 76 4.75 10.24 -2.79
N THR A 77 4.26 9.33 -1.92
CA THR A 77 2.82 9.16 -1.68
C THR A 77 2.18 10.45 -1.18
N TYR A 78 2.81 11.12 -0.21
CA TYR A 78 2.33 12.40 0.31
C TYR A 78 2.28 13.46 -0.78
N ALA A 79 3.36 13.60 -1.55
CA ALA A 79 3.47 14.62 -2.59
C ALA A 79 2.44 14.42 -3.71
N VAL A 80 2.20 13.18 -4.14
CA VAL A 80 1.15 12.89 -5.13
C VAL A 80 -0.21 13.20 -4.53
N ALA A 81 -0.53 12.64 -3.37
CA ALA A 81 -1.83 12.81 -2.72
C ALA A 81 -2.18 14.28 -2.48
N GLU A 82 -1.21 15.08 -2.01
CA GLU A 82 -1.41 16.50 -1.72
C GLU A 82 -1.60 17.31 -3.00
N ARG A 83 -0.89 16.97 -4.08
CA ARG A 83 -0.99 17.68 -5.35
C ARG A 83 -2.26 17.33 -6.13
N THR A 84 -2.76 16.11 -5.97
CA THR A 84 -3.96 15.62 -6.65
C THR A 84 -5.20 15.64 -5.76
N ALA A 85 -5.10 16.15 -4.53
CA ALA A 85 -6.17 16.18 -3.54
C ALA A 85 -6.82 14.79 -3.31
N CYS A 86 -6.03 13.72 -3.32
CA CYS A 86 -6.52 12.35 -3.14
C CYS A 86 -6.59 11.98 -1.66
N PHE A 87 -7.43 11.00 -1.36
CA PHE A 87 -7.33 10.21 -0.14
C PHE A 87 -6.25 9.15 -0.30
N VAL A 88 -5.64 8.73 0.81
CA VAL A 88 -4.66 7.63 0.84
C VAL A 88 -5.24 6.49 1.67
N SER A 89 -5.37 5.31 1.07
CA SER A 89 -5.72 4.08 1.79
C SER A 89 -4.60 3.06 1.73
N ILE A 90 -4.32 2.37 2.82
CA ILE A 90 -3.34 1.27 2.83
C ILE A 90 -4.07 -0.06 2.97
N ASN A 91 -4.02 -0.85 1.91
CA ASN A 91 -4.69 -2.14 1.75
C ASN A 91 -3.70 -3.29 1.84
N THR A 92 -4.23 -4.51 1.94
CA THR A 92 -3.46 -5.73 1.72
C THR A 92 -4.00 -6.49 0.52
N MET A 93 -3.11 -6.88 -0.37
CA MET A 93 -3.41 -7.86 -1.43
C MET A 93 -3.62 -9.22 -0.78
N GLY A 94 -4.85 -9.74 -0.83
CA GLY A 94 -5.20 -11.08 -0.37
C GLY A 94 -4.58 -12.19 -1.24
N GLN A 95 -4.67 -13.45 -0.78
CA GLN A 95 -4.26 -14.58 -1.61
C GLN A 95 -5.16 -14.66 -2.85
N GLY A 96 -4.54 -14.55 -4.04
CA GLY A 96 -5.26 -14.53 -5.33
C GLY A 96 -5.38 -13.15 -5.98
N GLY A 97 -4.77 -12.10 -5.42
CA GLY A 97 -4.73 -10.76 -6.01
C GLY A 97 -5.98 -9.91 -5.76
N SER A 98 -6.95 -10.41 -4.99
CA SER A 98 -8.10 -9.61 -4.54
C SER A 98 -7.74 -8.78 -3.32
N ILE A 99 -8.18 -7.52 -3.29
CA ILE A 99 -8.14 -6.65 -2.10
C ILE A 99 -8.89 -7.36 -0.97
N SER A 100 -8.27 -7.46 0.21
CA SER A 100 -8.92 -8.11 1.36
C SER A 100 -10.15 -7.32 1.81
N SER A 101 -11.22 -8.01 2.23
CA SER A 101 -12.54 -7.44 2.52
C SER A 101 -12.63 -6.67 3.85
N GLY A 102 -11.52 -6.11 4.34
CA GLY A 102 -11.48 -5.25 5.52
C GLY A 102 -11.65 -3.79 5.14
N THR A 103 -12.17 -2.97 6.06
CA THR A 103 -12.17 -1.51 5.89
C THR A 103 -10.73 -1.00 5.87
N ALA A 104 -10.28 -0.50 4.73
CA ALA A 104 -8.92 -0.02 4.55
C ALA A 104 -8.65 1.23 5.41
N PRO A 105 -7.63 1.24 6.29
CA PRO A 105 -7.20 2.45 6.98
C PRO A 105 -6.93 3.55 5.96
N THR A 106 -7.55 4.70 6.17
CA THR A 106 -7.58 5.79 5.21
C THR A 106 -7.27 7.10 5.88
N CYS A 107 -6.49 7.96 5.23
CA CYS A 107 -6.28 9.33 5.67
C CYS A 107 -6.67 10.35 4.58
N ALA A 108 -6.99 11.56 5.04
CA ALA A 108 -7.21 12.73 4.21
C ALA A 108 -6.18 13.80 4.55
N LEU A 109 -5.61 14.42 3.52
CA LEU A 109 -4.64 15.49 3.62
C LEU A 109 -5.35 16.86 3.57
N PRO A 110 -4.67 17.98 3.88
CA PRO A 110 -5.29 19.31 3.88
C PRO A 110 -5.89 19.71 2.52
N SER A 111 -5.27 19.27 1.42
CA SER A 111 -5.77 19.49 0.05
C SER A 111 -7.06 18.73 -0.26
N THR A 112 -7.27 17.57 0.38
CA THR A 112 -8.35 16.63 0.07
C THR A 112 -9.72 17.26 0.25
N GLY A 113 -10.62 16.94 -0.67
CA GLY A 113 -12.01 17.39 -0.64
C GLY A 113 -12.95 16.42 0.10
N ALA A 114 -14.21 16.40 -0.31
CA ALA A 114 -15.21 15.46 0.18
C ALA A 114 -15.07 14.08 -0.48
N VAL A 115 -15.52 13.04 0.23
CA VAL A 115 -15.65 11.69 -0.33
C VAL A 115 -16.75 11.70 -1.39
N LEU A 116 -16.46 11.11 -2.56
CA LEU A 116 -17.44 10.92 -3.63
C LEU A 116 -18.47 9.86 -3.24
N ALA A 117 -19.72 10.02 -3.67
CA ALA A 117 -20.81 9.10 -3.33
C ALA A 117 -20.54 7.67 -3.81
N GLU A 118 -19.89 7.49 -4.97
CA GLU A 118 -19.49 6.19 -5.49
C GLU A 118 -18.43 5.46 -4.64
N ASN A 119 -17.71 6.20 -3.78
CA ASN A 119 -16.66 5.66 -2.91
C ASN A 119 -17.15 5.41 -1.47
N GLU A 120 -18.43 5.68 -1.18
CA GLU A 120 -19.04 5.40 0.13
C GLU A 120 -19.12 3.88 0.39
N GLY A 121 -18.30 3.40 1.35
CA GLY A 121 -18.34 2.02 1.83
C GLY A 121 -17.16 1.12 1.41
N GLY A 122 -16.29 1.58 0.52
CA GLY A 122 -15.05 0.87 0.16
C GLY A 122 -13.87 1.11 1.11
N HIS A 123 -13.94 2.18 1.91
CA HIS A 123 -12.83 2.69 2.71
C HIS A 123 -13.29 3.02 4.14
N ALA A 124 -12.37 2.96 5.11
CA ALA A 124 -12.65 3.47 6.46
C ALA A 124 -12.90 4.98 6.44
N ALA A 125 -13.58 5.50 7.46
CA ALA A 125 -13.71 6.94 7.66
C ALA A 125 -12.31 7.59 7.69
N PRO A 126 -12.02 8.60 6.85
CA PRO A 126 -10.68 9.14 6.75
C PRO A 126 -10.20 9.81 8.04
N VAL A 127 -8.98 9.49 8.47
CA VAL A 127 -8.26 10.22 9.51
C VAL A 127 -7.68 11.49 8.90
N LEU A 128 -7.99 12.65 9.48
CA LEU A 128 -7.41 13.91 9.03
C LEU A 128 -5.96 14.01 9.53
N VAL A 129 -5.02 14.18 8.60
CA VAL A 129 -3.61 14.46 8.92
C VAL A 129 -3.29 15.91 8.55
N ALA A 130 -2.60 16.61 9.45
CA ALA A 130 -2.40 18.06 9.32
C ALA A 130 -1.28 18.44 8.35
N ASP A 131 -0.24 17.61 8.25
CA ASP A 131 0.96 17.89 7.47
C ASP A 131 1.70 16.59 7.11
N ARG A 132 2.84 16.73 6.42
CA ARG A 132 3.71 15.61 6.05
C ARG A 132 4.23 14.81 7.24
N ALA A 133 4.51 15.43 8.38
CA ALA A 133 5.02 14.70 9.54
C ALA A 133 3.93 13.78 10.11
N ALA A 134 2.72 14.33 10.34
CA ALA A 134 1.56 13.57 10.79
C ALA A 134 1.17 12.45 9.80
N PHE A 135 1.26 12.71 8.49
CA PHE A 135 1.06 11.70 7.46
C PHE A 135 2.07 10.55 7.59
N GLY A 136 3.35 10.85 7.71
CA GLY A 136 4.39 9.83 7.84
C GLY A 136 4.23 8.97 9.09
N ASP A 137 3.84 9.57 10.21
CA ASP A 137 3.57 8.85 11.45
C ASP A 137 2.38 7.90 11.30
N TRP A 138 1.27 8.39 10.75
CA TRP A 138 0.10 7.56 10.43
C TRP A 138 0.47 6.40 9.50
N PHE A 139 1.19 6.69 8.41
CA PHE A 139 1.57 5.69 7.41
C PHE A 139 2.40 4.56 8.01
N ARG A 140 3.42 4.90 8.82
CA ARG A 140 4.27 3.90 9.48
C ARG A 140 3.49 3.05 10.47
N VAL A 141 2.59 3.65 11.26
CA VAL A 141 1.73 2.91 12.20
C VAL A 141 0.87 1.89 11.45
N VAL A 142 0.17 2.32 10.41
CA VAL A 142 -0.71 1.44 9.62
C VAL A 142 0.08 0.31 8.95
N MET A 143 1.25 0.60 8.37
CA MET A 143 2.11 -0.42 7.76
C MET A 143 2.59 -1.46 8.80
N ILE A 144 2.91 -1.04 10.02
CA ILE A 144 3.28 -1.94 11.12
C ILE A 144 2.10 -2.81 11.55
N GLU A 145 0.90 -2.24 11.68
CA GLU A 145 -0.32 -2.97 12.04
C GLU A 145 -0.65 -4.04 11.00
N ILE A 146 -0.63 -3.66 9.72
CA ILE A 146 -0.80 -4.59 8.60
C ILE A 146 0.25 -5.71 8.64
N ALA A 147 1.51 -5.39 8.93
CA ALA A 147 2.57 -6.39 9.02
C ALA A 147 2.38 -7.36 10.21
N ARG A 148 1.82 -6.89 11.33
CA ARG A 148 1.51 -7.70 12.53
C ARG A 148 0.35 -8.67 12.30
N ASP A 149 -0.67 -8.24 11.57
CA ASP A 149 -1.85 -9.06 11.26
C ASP A 149 -1.60 -10.08 10.16
N ARG A 150 -0.42 -10.07 9.52
CA ARG A 150 -0.01 -11.17 8.65
C ARG A 150 0.06 -12.44 9.49
N PRO A 151 -0.66 -13.52 9.12
CA PRO A 151 -0.40 -14.81 9.73
C PRO A 151 1.06 -15.13 9.43
N VAL A 152 1.90 -15.13 10.46
CA VAL A 152 3.24 -15.68 10.37
C VAL A 152 3.03 -17.12 9.97
N SER A 153 3.28 -17.42 8.70
CA SER A 153 3.36 -18.78 8.22
C SER A 153 4.64 -19.33 8.83
N LEU A 154 4.59 -19.65 10.13
CA LEU A 154 5.59 -20.47 10.78
C LEU A 154 5.76 -21.67 9.83
N PRO A 155 7.00 -22.00 9.41
CA PRO A 155 7.19 -23.20 8.63
C PRO A 155 6.46 -24.30 9.39
N PRO A 156 5.58 -25.09 8.72
CA PRO A 156 4.81 -26.10 9.42
C PRO A 156 5.82 -26.90 10.22
N ARG A 157 5.75 -26.83 11.56
CA ARG A 157 6.56 -27.71 12.41
C ARG A 157 6.40 -29.08 11.77
N PRO A 158 7.47 -29.77 11.36
CA PRO A 158 7.34 -31.02 10.62
C PRO A 158 6.39 -31.89 11.43
N LYS A 159 5.17 -32.05 10.91
CA LYS A 159 4.15 -32.84 11.60
C LYS A 159 4.71 -34.25 11.54
N ARG A 160 5.28 -34.73 12.66
CA ARG A 160 5.75 -36.11 12.77
C ARG A 160 4.64 -36.98 12.20
N SER A 161 4.97 -37.76 11.17
CA SER A 161 3.97 -38.60 10.51
C SER A 161 3.32 -39.50 11.56
N LEU A 162 2.07 -39.91 11.33
CA LEU A 162 1.37 -40.83 12.24
C LEU A 162 2.21 -42.10 12.49
N PHE A 163 2.98 -42.51 11.48
CA PHE A 163 3.94 -43.61 11.54
C PHE A 163 5.15 -43.32 12.45
N GLN A 164 5.71 -42.11 12.41
CA GLN A 164 6.75 -41.69 13.36
C GLN A 164 6.22 -41.60 14.79
N ARG A 165 5.00 -41.11 14.99
CA ARG A 165 4.37 -41.08 16.32
C ARG A 165 4.13 -42.47 16.88
N LEU A 166 3.73 -43.42 16.03
CA LEU A 166 3.57 -44.83 16.40
C LEU A 166 4.92 -45.51 16.64
N SER A 167 5.91 -45.26 15.79
CA SER A 167 7.27 -45.80 15.93
C SER A 167 7.93 -45.30 17.22
N ASP A 168 7.83 -44.01 17.54
CA ASP A 168 8.38 -43.45 18.78
C ASP A 168 7.68 -44.03 20.02
N ALA A 169 6.36 -44.24 19.95
CA ALA A 169 5.58 -44.84 21.04
C ALA A 169 5.88 -46.34 21.24
N LEU A 170 6.26 -47.06 20.18
CA LEU A 170 6.57 -48.49 20.24
C LEU A 170 8.05 -48.78 20.54
N PHE A 171 8.95 -47.89 20.14
CA PHE A 171 10.40 -48.11 20.22
C PHE A 171 11.14 -47.10 21.11
N GLY A 172 10.41 -46.22 21.82
CA GLY A 172 10.92 -45.49 22.98
C GLY A 172 12.12 -44.59 22.69
N LYS A 173 12.01 -43.69 21.71
CA LYS A 173 12.96 -42.58 21.56
C LYS A 173 12.36 -41.28 22.07
N GLU A 174 12.49 -41.09 23.38
CA GLU A 174 12.57 -39.73 23.92
C GLU A 174 13.97 -39.18 23.60
N MET A 175 14.04 -38.34 22.57
CA MET A 175 14.83 -37.11 22.52
C MET A 175 14.30 -36.25 21.38
#